data_AF-A0A8J3S8U7-F1
#
_entry.id   AF-A0A8J3S8U7-F1
#
_cell.length_a   1.000
_cell.length_b   1.000
_cell.length_c   1.000
_cell.angle_alpha   90.00
_cell.angle_beta   90.00
_cell.angle_gamma   90.00
#
_symmetry.space_group_name_H-M   'P 1'
#
loop_
_entity.id
_entity.type
_entity.pdbx_description
1 polymer ?
#
loop_
_entity_poly.entity_id
_entity_poly.type
_entity_poly.pdbx_seq_one_letter_code
_entity_poly.pdbx_strand_id
1 'polypeptide(L)'
;MSSVAYMPNVVLVEVDKFDPTPIYQQVAAIIREQIKAGELQPRDQIPSESQMVKDHGIARDTARQAVAMLRDEGWVFTLPQRGSFVADKEDWPKDG
;
A
#
# COMPACT_ATOMS: atom_id res chain seq x y z
N MET A 1 16.43 16.64 23.64
CA MET A 1 17.11 16.51 22.34
C MET A 1 17.05 15.04 21.93
N SER A 2 16.01 14.64 21.20
CA SER A 2 15.95 13.32 20.57
C SER A 2 15.94 13.53 19.06
N SER A 3 16.94 12.96 18.42
CA SER A 3 17.26 13.04 17.00
C SER A 3 16.13 12.49 16.15
N VAL A 4 15.55 13.32 15.28
CA VAL A 4 14.75 12.85 14.14
C VAL A 4 15.76 12.45 13.07
N ALA A 5 15.92 11.14 12.86
CA ALA A 5 16.64 10.63 11.72
C ALA A 5 15.83 10.92 10.45
N TYR A 6 16.45 11.62 9.51
CA TYR A 6 15.96 11.77 8.14
C TYR A 6 15.82 10.39 7.50
N MET A 7 14.58 9.92 7.33
CA MET A 7 14.26 8.74 6.52
C MET A 7 13.50 9.25 5.28
N PRO A 8 14.17 9.39 4.12
CA PRO A 8 13.47 9.82 2.92
C PRO A 8 12.51 8.69 2.51
N ASN A 9 11.21 9.01 2.50
CA ASN A 9 10.06 8.15 2.16
C ASN A 9 9.42 7.34 3.30
N VAL A 10 9.06 7.99 4.42
CA VAL A 10 8.02 7.46 5.31
C VAL A 10 6.85 8.43 5.31
N VAL A 11 5.91 8.23 4.39
CA VAL A 11 4.58 8.87 4.50
C VAL A 11 3.77 7.99 5.45
N LEU A 12 3.74 8.37 6.74
CA LEU A 12 2.84 7.77 7.72
C LEU A 12 1.42 8.24 7.39
N VAL A 13 0.76 7.60 6.41
CA VAL A 13 -0.68 7.77 6.26
C VAL A 13 -1.34 6.90 7.33
N GLU A 14 -1.94 7.55 8.32
CA GLU A 14 -2.54 6.86 9.46
C GLU A 14 -3.80 6.11 9.05
N VAL A 15 -3.92 4.89 9.54
CA VAL A 15 -5.16 4.10 9.48
C VAL A 15 -6.04 4.51 10.65
N ASP A 16 -7.27 4.94 10.38
CA ASP A 16 -8.24 5.29 11.42
C ASP A 16 -8.98 4.04 11.91
N LYS A 17 -8.72 3.63 13.16
CA LYS A 17 -9.34 2.46 13.79
C LYS A 17 -10.77 2.70 14.27
N PHE A 18 -11.23 3.96 14.27
CA PHE A 18 -12.58 4.36 14.66
C PHE A 18 -13.48 4.62 13.46
N ASP A 19 -12.92 4.73 12.25
CA ASP A 19 -13.69 4.79 11.02
C ASP A 19 -14.37 3.42 10.75
N PRO A 20 -15.64 3.40 10.30
CA PRO A 20 -16.36 2.15 10.01
C PRO A 20 -15.80 1.36 8.82
N THR A 21 -14.95 1.98 8.00
CA THR A 21 -14.28 1.35 6.86
C THR A 21 -13.29 0.31 7.35
N PRO A 22 -13.36 -0.95 6.87
CA PRO A 22 -12.40 -1.98 7.24
C PRO A 22 -10.95 -1.56 6.99
N ILE A 23 -10.06 -1.86 7.95
CA ILE A 23 -8.66 -1.43 7.93
C ILE A 23 -7.92 -1.80 6.64
N TYR A 24 -8.15 -3.00 6.10
CA TYR A 24 -7.50 -3.42 4.86
C TYR A 24 -7.92 -2.54 3.65
N GLN A 25 -9.16 -2.03 3.64
CA GLN A 25 -9.65 -1.13 2.60
C GLN A 25 -9.01 0.25 2.75
N GLN A 26 -8.80 0.73 3.98
CA GLN A 26 -8.09 1.97 4.23
C GLN A 26 -6.63 1.87 3.74
N VAL A 27 -5.92 0.79 4.08
CA VAL A 27 -4.54 0.57 3.62
C VAL A 27 -4.47 0.47 2.08
N ALA A 28 -5.41 -0.25 1.45
CA ALA A 28 -5.49 -0.29 0.00
C ALA A 28 -5.76 1.10 -0.60
N ALA A 29 -6.65 1.91 0.00
CA ALA A 29 -6.93 3.27 -0.43
C ALA A 29 -5.66 4.14 -0.35
N ILE A 30 -4.93 4.09 0.76
CA ILE A 30 -3.66 4.80 0.94
C ILE A 30 -2.68 4.51 -0.20
N ILE A 31 -2.46 3.22 -0.50
CA ILE A 31 -1.51 2.81 -1.53
C ILE A 31 -1.99 3.25 -2.93
N ARG A 32 -3.31 3.17 -3.21
CA ARG A 32 -3.86 3.67 -4.48
C ARG A 32 -3.62 5.16 -4.66
N GLU A 33 -3.81 5.95 -3.61
CA GLU A 33 -3.58 7.39 -3.69
C GLU A 33 -2.09 7.71 -3.89
N GLN A 34 -1.17 6.94 -3.29
CA GLN A 34 0.27 7.05 -3.57
C GLN A 34 0.61 6.73 -5.04
N ILE A 35 -0.01 5.68 -5.60
CA ILE A 35 0.15 5.33 -7.03
C ILE A 35 -0.38 6.44 -7.93
N LYS A 36 -1.60 6.93 -7.67
CA LYS A 36 -2.22 8.02 -8.43
C LYS A 36 -1.44 9.32 -8.35
N ALA A 37 -0.87 9.63 -7.18
CA ALA A 37 -0.03 10.79 -6.95
C ALA A 37 1.36 10.67 -7.62
N GLY A 38 1.73 9.47 -8.09
CA GLY A 38 3.04 9.20 -8.69
C GLY A 38 4.18 9.04 -7.68
N GLU A 39 3.85 8.90 -6.39
CA GLU A 39 4.82 8.57 -5.33
C GLU A 39 5.31 7.12 -5.45
N LEU A 40 4.43 6.23 -5.93
CA LEU A 40 4.76 4.89 -6.37
C LEU A 40 4.57 4.82 -7.89
N GLN A 41 5.64 4.62 -8.64
CA GLN A 41 5.61 4.55 -10.10
C GLN A 41 5.32 3.13 -10.58
N PRO A 42 4.86 2.94 -11.84
CA PRO A 42 4.75 1.63 -12.42
C PRO A 42 6.02 0.79 -12.22
N ARG A 43 5.84 -0.48 -11.84
CA ARG A 43 6.89 -1.45 -11.52
C ARG A 43 7.69 -1.16 -10.24
N ASP A 44 7.38 -0.10 -9.51
CA ASP A 44 7.90 0.07 -8.15
C ASP A 44 7.29 -0.98 -7.22
N GLN A 45 8.08 -1.41 -6.23
CA GLN A 45 7.62 -2.31 -5.20
C GLN A 45 6.75 -1.56 -4.20
N ILE A 46 5.52 -2.03 -3.95
CA ILE A 46 4.71 -1.49 -2.86
C ILE A 46 5.28 -1.90 -1.50
N PRO A 47 4.93 -1.23 -0.38
CA PRO A 47 5.32 -1.71 0.94
C PRO A 47 4.99 -3.20 1.13
N SER A 48 5.95 -3.99 1.61
CA SER A 48 5.69 -5.41 1.89
C SER A 48 4.65 -5.59 3.01
N GLU A 49 4.00 -6.76 3.10
CA GLU A 49 3.08 -7.05 4.22
C GLU A 49 3.72 -6.76 5.59
N SER A 50 4.98 -7.17 5.77
CA SER A 50 5.74 -6.93 7.01
C SER A 50 6.00 -5.44 7.27
N GLN A 51 6.22 -4.66 6.21
CA GLN A 51 6.40 -3.22 6.31
C GLN A 51 5.07 -2.54 6.66
N MET A 52 3.95 -2.93 6.03
CA MET A 52 2.61 -2.43 6.39
C MET A 52 2.24 -2.74 7.84
N VAL A 53 2.57 -3.94 8.33
CA VAL A 53 2.40 -4.30 9.76
C VAL A 53 3.19 -3.36 10.67
N LYS A 54 4.44 -3.07 10.32
CA LYS A 54 5.32 -2.20 11.09
C LYS A 54 4.85 -0.73 11.08
N ASP A 55 4.44 -0.23 9.93
CA ASP A 55 4.11 1.18 9.73
C ASP A 55 2.72 1.55 10.25
N HIS A 56 1.75 0.64 10.12
CA HIS A 56 0.35 0.90 10.51
C HIS A 56 -0.08 0.16 11.78
N GLY A 57 0.76 -0.74 12.33
CA GLY A 57 0.42 -1.52 13.53
C GLY A 57 -0.81 -2.42 13.33
N ILE A 58 -0.94 -2.99 12.12
CA ILE A 58 -2.07 -3.85 11.72
C ILE A 58 -1.70 -5.33 11.79
N ALA A 59 -2.70 -6.21 11.80
CA ALA A 59 -2.46 -7.65 11.70
C ALA A 59 -1.91 -8.01 10.31
N ARG A 60 -1.08 -9.06 10.24
CA ARG A 60 -0.49 -9.54 8.98
C ARG A 60 -1.55 -9.97 7.97
N ASP A 61 -2.62 -10.62 8.42
CA ASP A 61 -3.71 -11.03 7.53
C ASP A 61 -4.45 -9.81 6.95
N THR A 62 -4.56 -8.72 7.70
CA THR A 62 -5.11 -7.45 7.22
C THR A 62 -4.21 -6.83 6.14
N ALA A 63 -2.89 -6.83 6.34
CA ALA A 63 -1.93 -6.39 5.31
C ALA A 63 -2.04 -7.26 4.04
N ARG A 64 -2.10 -8.59 4.20
CA ARG A 64 -2.29 -9.52 3.08
C ARG A 64 -3.60 -9.24 2.32
N GLN A 65 -4.69 -8.96 3.05
CA GLN A 65 -5.98 -8.66 2.44
C GLN A 65 -5.96 -7.33 1.66
N ALA A 66 -5.23 -6.32 2.14
CA ALA A 66 -5.04 -5.07 1.41
C ALA A 66 -4.29 -5.29 0.08
N VAL A 67 -3.19 -6.06 0.12
CA VAL A 67 -2.43 -6.43 -1.09
C VAL A 67 -3.28 -7.24 -2.07
N ALA A 68 -4.08 -8.18 -1.56
CA ALA A 68 -5.00 -8.96 -2.39
C ALA A 68 -6.03 -8.05 -3.07
N MET A 69 -6.65 -7.12 -2.33
CA MET A 69 -7.61 -6.16 -2.87
C MET A 69 -6.99 -5.30 -3.98
N LEU A 70 -5.80 -4.74 -3.77
CA LEU A 70 -5.09 -3.96 -4.78
C LEU A 70 -4.82 -4.76 -6.06
N ARG A 71 -4.47 -6.04 -5.91
CA ARG A 71 -4.20 -6.92 -7.04
C ARG A 71 -5.48 -7.27 -7.79
N ASP A 72 -6.53 -7.61 -7.05
CA ASP A 72 -7.82 -7.99 -7.62
C ASP A 72 -8.48 -6.79 -8.32
N GLU A 73 -8.22 -5.56 -7.85
CA GLU A 73 -8.59 -4.33 -8.55
C GLU A 73 -7.74 -4.08 -9.79
N GLY A 74 -6.49 -4.53 -9.85
CA GLY A 74 -5.58 -4.31 -10.99
C GLY A 74 -4.53 -3.20 -10.79
N TRP A 75 -4.43 -2.63 -9.58
CA TRP A 75 -3.41 -1.63 -9.27
C TRP A 75 -2.00 -2.21 -9.14
N VAL A 76 -1.89 -3.49 -8.76
CA VAL A 76 -0.61 -4.16 -8.50
C VAL A 76 -0.61 -5.60 -9.04
N PHE A 77 0.58 -6.13 -9.28
CA PHE A 77 0.79 -7.55 -9.56
C PHE A 77 1.80 -8.16 -8.59
N THR A 78 1.73 -9.47 -8.34
CA THR A 78 2.64 -10.17 -7.43
C THR A 78 3.62 -11.03 -8.21
N LEU A 79 4.91 -10.86 -7.95
CA LEU A 79 5.94 -11.79 -8.38
C LEU A 79 6.26 -12.74 -7.21
N PRO A 80 6.08 -14.07 -7.38
CA PRO A 80 6.36 -15.05 -6.33
C PRO A 80 7.75 -14.84 -5.71
N GLN A 81 7.81 -14.85 -4.37
CA GLN A 81 9.03 -14.65 -3.56
C GLN A 81 9.74 -13.29 -3.73
N ARG A 82 9.21 -12.38 -4.53
CA ARG A 82 9.79 -11.04 -4.77
C ARG A 82 8.93 -9.89 -4.21
N GLY A 83 7.63 -10.11 -4.08
CA GLY A 83 6.69 -9.15 -3.52
C GLY A 83 5.66 -8.68 -4.55
N SER A 84 5.00 -7.57 -4.24
CA SER A 84 4.00 -6.95 -5.12
C SER A 84 4.51 -5.62 -5.66
N PHE A 85 4.15 -5.33 -6.90
CA PHE A 85 4.65 -4.20 -7.67
C PHE A 85 3.48 -3.47 -8.32
N VAL A 86 3.58 -2.15 -8.46
CA VAL A 86 2.58 -1.34 -9.17
C VAL A 86 2.46 -1.82 -10.61
N ALA A 87 1.24 -2.03 -11.08
CA ALA A 87 0.97 -2.43 -12.45
C ALA A 87 1.37 -1.36 -13.46
N ASP A 88 1.59 -1.76 -14.72
CA ASP A 88 1.80 -0.82 -15.81
C ASP A 88 0.55 0.07 -15.96
N LYS A 89 0.73 1.34 -16.34
CA LYS A 89 -0.35 2.35 -16.28
C LYS A 89 -1.52 2.03 -17.21
N GLU A 90 -1.26 1.27 -18.27
CA GLU A 90 -2.24 0.78 -19.22
C GLU A 90 -3.22 -0.24 -18.62
N ASP A 91 -2.77 -0.95 -17.57
CA ASP A 91 -3.53 -1.98 -16.86
C ASP A 91 -4.27 -1.43 -15.63
N TRP A 92 -4.03 -0.16 -15.26
CA TRP A 92 -4.72 0.46 -14.13
C TRP A 92 -6.23 0.43 -14.36
N PRO A 93 -7.02 0.32 -13.28
CA PRO A 93 -8.47 0.40 -13.37
C PRO A 93 -8.83 1.71 -14.05
N LYS A 94 -9.40 1.60 -15.25
CA LYS A 94 -10.02 2.75 -15.89
C LYS A 94 -11.27 2.99 -15.07
N ASP A 95 -11.29 4.11 -14.35
CA ASP A 95 -12.51 4.56 -13.68
C ASP A 95 -13.67 4.41 -14.68
N GLY A 96 -14.70 3.66 -14.28
CA GLY A 96 -15.87 3.37 -15.11
C GLY A 96 -16.62 4.61 -15.54
#